data_AF-I2QRV7-F1
#
_entry.id   AF-I2QRV7-F1
#
_cell.length_a   1.000
_cell.length_b   1.000
_cell.length_c   1.000
_cell.angle_alpha   90.00
_cell.angle_beta   90.00
_cell.angle_gamma   90.00
#
_symmetry.space_group_name_H-M   'P 1'
#
loop_
_entity.id
_entity.type
_entity.pdbx_description
1 polymer ?
#
loop_
_entity_poly.entity_id
_entity_poly.type
_entity_poly.pdbx_seq_one_letter_code
_entity_poly.pdbx_strand_id
1 'polypeptide(L)'
;MFRITTAALAILLLAMLLMCSGLDRANAQSVGSQYTSTAPKDCRQIGKPSELDGSTARVCKGKGGLVVLIAEEDLREIVSIGRNRRAAAEEPAAKVWFAPFNSSETTVEWRTAAAKPFAMIQRWHIADGTDPDKEGRPNTKAMLIVTRLPPGPVCHVAYVEAIANPNANELARKAADEFARSFTCGKDEVKIIGARGRAVELATMR
;
A
#
# COMPACT_ATOMS: atom_id res chain seq x y z
N MET A 1 -19.78 45.66 52.81
CA MET A 1 -20.35 44.40 52.30
C MET A 1 -20.87 44.63 50.89
N PHE A 2 -20.09 44.28 49.86
CA PHE A 2 -20.56 44.32 48.47
C PHE A 2 -21.36 43.06 48.17
N ARG A 3 -22.67 43.19 47.94
CA ARG A 3 -23.53 42.09 47.50
C ARG A 3 -23.35 41.89 45.99
N ILE A 4 -22.53 40.91 45.61
CA ILE A 4 -22.43 40.45 44.24
C ILE A 4 -23.72 39.68 43.94
N THR A 5 -24.53 40.21 43.03
CA THR A 5 -25.79 39.58 42.60
C THR A 5 -25.49 38.37 41.72
N THR A 6 -26.27 37.29 41.88
CA THR A 6 -26.13 36.01 41.17
C THR A 6 -26.08 36.15 39.64
N ALA A 7 -26.67 37.21 39.08
CA ALA A 7 -26.61 37.54 37.66
C ALA A 7 -25.20 37.93 37.17
N ALA A 8 -24.41 38.63 38.00
CA ALA A 8 -23.05 39.03 37.64
C ALA A 8 -22.08 37.83 37.58
N LEU A 9 -22.29 36.82 38.43
CA LEU A 9 -21.53 35.56 38.40
C LEU A 9 -21.82 34.73 37.13
N ALA A 10 -23.08 34.71 36.69
CA ALA A 10 -23.50 33.98 35.49
C ALA A 10 -22.94 34.57 34.18
N ILE A 11 -22.82 35.91 34.09
CA ILE A 11 -22.26 36.60 32.92
C ILE A 11 -20.75 36.37 32.82
N LEU A 12 -20.04 36.35 33.94
CA LEU A 12 -18.59 36.04 33.99
C LEU A 12 -18.29 34.60 33.60
N LEU A 13 -19.14 33.64 34.00
CA LEU A 13 -19.00 32.23 33.63
C LEU A 13 -19.30 32.00 32.13
N LEU A 14 -20.28 32.69 31.57
CA LEU A 14 -20.61 32.58 30.14
C LEU A 14 -19.53 33.20 29.24
N ALA A 15 -18.92 34.31 29.66
CA ALA A 15 -17.78 34.93 28.96
C ALA A 15 -16.52 34.06 28.98
N MET A 16 -16.31 33.26 30.04
CA MET A 16 -15.16 32.36 30.17
C MET A 16 -15.31 31.09 29.31
N LEU A 17 -16.53 30.58 29.13
CA LEU A 17 -16.79 29.43 28.23
C LEU A 17 -16.66 29.79 26.74
N LEU A 18 -16.92 31.04 26.34
CA LEU A 18 -16.84 31.49 24.94
C LEU A 18 -15.40 31.75 24.44
N MET A 19 -14.41 31.82 25.34
CA MET A 19 -13.00 32.02 24.98
C MET A 19 -12.21 30.72 24.75
N CYS A 20 -12.76 29.55 25.07
CA CYS A 20 -12.07 28.26 24.90
C CYS A 20 -12.42 27.50 23.60
N SER A 21 -13.30 28.04 22.75
CA SER A 21 -13.78 27.37 21.53
C SER A 21 -13.01 27.73 20.25
N GLY A 22 -11.86 28.42 20.35
CA GLY A 22 -11.12 28.92 19.19
C GLY A 22 -9.74 28.27 18.99
N LEU A 23 -9.64 27.43 17.96
CA LEU A 23 -8.42 27.05 17.22
C LEU A 23 -7.62 25.82 17.66
N ASP A 24 -8.27 24.69 17.93
CA ASP A 24 -7.71 23.42 17.46
C ASP A 24 -8.05 23.28 15.97
N ARG A 25 -7.29 23.97 15.11
CA ARG A 25 -7.17 23.54 13.71
C ARG A 25 -6.40 22.24 13.74
N ALA A 26 -7.10 21.12 13.97
CA ALA A 26 -6.65 19.81 13.55
C ALA A 26 -6.34 19.93 12.06
N ASN A 27 -5.07 20.16 11.75
CA ASN A 27 -4.59 20.33 10.39
C ASN A 27 -4.63 18.92 9.80
N ALA A 28 -5.81 18.52 9.32
CA ALA A 28 -6.01 17.28 8.62
C ALA A 28 -5.08 17.32 7.41
N GLN A 29 -3.92 16.70 7.55
CA GLN A 29 -2.94 16.64 6.47
C GLN A 29 -3.64 15.97 5.30
N SER A 30 -3.82 16.70 4.21
CA SER A 30 -4.47 16.19 3.02
C SER A 30 -3.69 14.98 2.53
N VAL A 31 -4.35 13.82 2.52
CA VAL A 31 -3.76 12.60 1.96
C VAL A 31 -4.02 12.59 0.46
N GLY A 32 -2.95 12.45 -0.32
CA GLY A 32 -3.01 12.49 -1.78
C GLY A 32 -2.30 11.32 -2.45
N SER A 33 -2.69 11.03 -3.69
CA SER A 33 -2.02 10.06 -4.57
C SER A 33 -0.96 10.74 -5.41
N GLN A 34 0.17 10.06 -5.60
CA GLN A 34 1.18 10.39 -6.60
C GLN A 34 1.55 9.10 -7.33
N TYR A 35 2.00 9.19 -8.59
CA TYR A 35 2.21 8.00 -9.41
C TYR A 35 3.64 7.94 -9.93
N THR A 36 4.20 6.73 -9.98
CA THR A 36 5.46 6.44 -10.66
C THR A 36 5.29 5.21 -11.54
N SER A 37 6.21 5.06 -12.50
CA SER A 37 6.27 3.89 -13.38
C SER A 37 7.34 2.89 -12.92
N THR A 38 7.04 1.61 -13.04
CA THR A 38 7.95 0.46 -12.95
C THR A 38 8.03 -0.30 -14.28
N ALA A 39 7.63 0.34 -15.39
CA ALA A 39 7.83 -0.22 -16.72
C ALA A 39 9.33 -0.49 -16.95
N PRO A 40 9.70 -1.54 -17.71
CA PRO A 40 11.10 -1.95 -17.85
C PRO A 40 12.06 -0.80 -18.23
N LYS A 41 11.62 0.10 -19.13
CA LYS A 41 12.40 1.26 -19.57
C LYS A 41 12.69 2.32 -18.48
N ASP A 42 11.89 2.34 -17.43
CA ASP A 42 11.98 3.29 -16.31
C ASP A 42 12.79 2.71 -15.13
N CYS A 43 13.30 1.48 -15.30
CA CYS A 43 14.01 0.73 -14.28
C CYS A 43 15.42 0.39 -14.74
N ARG A 44 16.33 0.27 -13.77
CA ARG A 44 17.69 -0.23 -14.01
C ARG A 44 17.73 -1.72 -13.73
N GLN A 45 18.09 -2.53 -14.72
CA GLN A 45 18.34 -3.95 -14.55
C GLN A 45 19.54 -4.18 -13.62
N ILE A 46 19.44 -5.20 -12.78
CA ILE A 46 20.50 -5.64 -11.87
C ILE A 46 21.16 -6.86 -12.49
N GLY A 47 22.44 -6.74 -12.84
CA GLY A 47 23.19 -7.86 -13.41
C GLY A 47 22.59 -8.33 -14.73
N LYS A 48 22.96 -9.55 -15.11
CA LYS A 48 22.34 -10.30 -16.21
C LYS A 48 21.28 -11.23 -15.64
N PRO A 49 20.30 -11.68 -16.45
CA PRO A 49 19.45 -12.79 -16.07
C PRO A 49 20.30 -13.98 -15.60
N SER A 50 19.81 -14.71 -14.61
CA SER A 50 20.47 -15.92 -14.12
C SER A 50 20.56 -16.95 -15.24
N GLU A 51 21.76 -17.49 -15.46
CA GLU A 51 21.99 -18.54 -16.46
C GLU A 51 21.36 -19.88 -16.03
N LEU A 52 21.01 -20.04 -14.74
CA LEU A 52 20.44 -21.28 -14.20
C LEU A 52 18.93 -21.37 -14.43
N ASP A 53 18.21 -20.28 -14.18
CA ASP A 53 16.75 -20.27 -14.09
C ASP A 53 16.11 -19.03 -14.77
N GLY A 54 16.90 -18.17 -15.40
CA GLY A 54 16.42 -16.95 -16.05
C GLY A 54 15.96 -15.86 -15.09
N SER A 55 16.10 -16.03 -13.76
CA SER A 55 15.67 -15.05 -12.77
C SER A 55 16.27 -13.66 -13.03
N THR A 56 15.48 -12.62 -12.79
CA THR A 56 15.87 -11.23 -13.04
C THR A 56 15.60 -10.34 -11.83
N ALA A 57 16.30 -9.21 -11.76
CA ALA A 57 15.95 -8.17 -10.81
C ALA A 57 16.13 -6.79 -11.43
N ARG A 58 15.26 -5.85 -11.07
CA ARG A 58 15.31 -4.46 -11.51
C ARG A 58 14.98 -3.51 -10.37
N VAL A 59 15.55 -2.30 -10.44
CA VAL A 59 15.29 -1.22 -9.48
C VAL A 59 14.74 -0.03 -10.23
N CYS A 60 13.56 0.42 -9.82
CA CYS A 60 12.85 1.54 -10.41
C CYS A 60 12.85 2.72 -9.42
N LYS A 61 12.85 3.94 -9.96
CA LYS A 61 12.76 5.14 -9.13
C LYS A 61 11.36 5.25 -8.52
N GLY A 62 11.29 5.35 -7.19
CA GLY A 62 10.04 5.55 -6.45
C GLY A 62 9.83 7.00 -6.03
N LYS A 63 9.02 7.20 -4.98
CA LYS A 63 8.71 8.52 -4.40
C LYS A 63 9.42 8.73 -3.06
N GLY A 64 9.71 9.98 -2.69
CA GLY A 64 10.22 10.31 -1.37
C GLY A 64 11.62 9.76 -1.07
N GLY A 65 12.45 9.58 -2.11
CA GLY A 65 13.78 8.96 -1.98
C GLY A 65 13.74 7.43 -1.85
N LEU A 66 12.57 6.81 -2.03
CA LEU A 66 12.43 5.36 -2.07
C LEU A 66 12.69 4.82 -3.49
N VAL A 67 13.08 3.55 -3.55
CA VAL A 67 13.18 2.76 -4.77
C VAL A 67 12.24 1.57 -4.69
N VAL A 68 11.75 1.12 -5.85
CA VAL A 68 11.00 -0.13 -5.98
C VAL A 68 11.95 -1.19 -6.51
N LEU A 69 12.15 -2.26 -5.75
CA LEU A 69 12.89 -3.45 -6.16
C LEU A 69 11.87 -4.48 -6.65
N ILE A 70 12.02 -4.93 -7.89
CA ILE A 70 11.23 -6.03 -8.45
C ILE A 70 12.21 -7.16 -8.76
N ALA A 71 12.02 -8.30 -8.14
CA ALA A 71 12.72 -9.54 -8.46
C ALA A 71 11.73 -10.50 -9.11
N GLU A 72 12.16 -11.24 -10.11
CA GLU A 72 11.38 -12.30 -10.74
C GLU A 72 12.17 -13.60 -10.62
N GLU A 73 11.53 -14.62 -10.07
CA GLU A 73 12.06 -15.97 -9.94
C GLU A 73 10.93 -16.95 -10.25
N ASP A 74 11.15 -17.86 -11.22
CA ASP A 74 10.15 -18.85 -11.65
C ASP A 74 8.76 -18.21 -11.92
N LEU A 75 8.77 -17.18 -12.78
CA LEU A 75 7.58 -16.45 -13.25
C LEU A 75 6.74 -15.82 -12.13
N ARG A 76 7.36 -15.53 -10.98
CA ARG A 76 6.74 -14.87 -9.84
C ARG A 76 7.50 -13.59 -9.54
N GLU A 77 6.81 -12.46 -9.66
CA GLU A 77 7.37 -11.19 -9.24
C GLU A 77 7.25 -11.04 -7.72
N ILE A 78 8.30 -10.48 -7.11
CA ILE A 78 8.36 -10.06 -5.72
C ILE A 78 8.70 -8.57 -5.74
N VAL A 79 7.85 -7.76 -5.10
CA VAL A 79 8.02 -6.30 -5.06
C VAL A 79 8.29 -5.84 -3.63
N SER A 80 9.40 -5.14 -3.45
CA SER A 80 9.78 -4.53 -2.18
C SER A 80 10.25 -3.08 -2.37
N ILE A 81 10.30 -2.34 -1.28
CA ILE A 81 10.55 -0.90 -1.27
C ILE A 81 11.63 -0.59 -0.23
N GLY A 82 12.55 0.31 -0.55
CA GLY A 82 13.57 0.74 0.41
C GLY A 82 14.22 2.05 0.00
N ARG A 83 15.10 2.60 0.85
CA ARG A 83 15.89 3.80 0.51
C ARG A 83 16.95 3.55 -0.56
N ASN A 84 17.30 2.29 -0.76
CA ASN A 84 18.18 1.80 -1.82
C ASN A 84 17.89 0.32 -2.04
N ARG A 85 18.54 -0.27 -3.05
CA ARG A 85 18.38 -1.69 -3.41
C ARG A 85 18.59 -2.64 -2.22
N ARG A 86 19.65 -2.43 -1.44
CA ARG A 86 20.01 -3.32 -0.34
C ARG A 86 18.93 -3.31 0.74
N ALA A 87 18.52 -2.11 1.16
CA ALA A 87 17.44 -1.96 2.13
C ALA A 87 16.16 -2.63 1.63
N ALA A 88 15.76 -2.40 0.37
CA ALA A 88 14.57 -3.02 -0.21
C ALA A 88 14.63 -4.56 -0.19
N ALA A 89 15.80 -5.16 -0.45
CA ALA A 89 15.99 -6.60 -0.45
C ALA A 89 15.93 -7.23 0.96
N GLU A 90 16.13 -6.44 2.02
CA GLU A 90 16.14 -6.92 3.40
C GLU A 90 14.76 -6.80 4.09
N GLU A 91 13.81 -6.05 3.49
CA GLU A 91 12.46 -5.85 4.03
C GLU A 91 11.59 -7.13 4.00
N PRO A 92 10.60 -7.26 4.90
CA PRO A 92 9.66 -8.38 4.88
C PRO A 92 8.93 -8.57 3.54
N ALA A 93 8.59 -7.50 2.83
CA ALA A 93 7.96 -7.56 1.51
C ALA A 93 8.81 -8.30 0.47
N ALA A 94 10.15 -8.30 0.59
CA ALA A 94 11.04 -9.06 -0.29
C ALA A 94 10.97 -10.59 -0.07
N LYS A 95 10.20 -11.04 0.92
CA LYS A 95 10.03 -12.46 1.28
C LYS A 95 8.60 -12.95 1.11
N VAL A 96 7.71 -12.11 0.58
CA VAL A 96 6.33 -12.50 0.30
C VAL A 96 6.21 -12.91 -1.16
N TRP A 97 5.67 -14.10 -1.38
CA TRP A 97 5.45 -14.70 -2.69
C TRP A 97 4.04 -15.31 -2.73
N PHE A 98 3.52 -15.50 -3.93
CA PHE A 98 2.27 -16.20 -4.17
C PHE A 98 2.56 -17.57 -4.77
N ALA A 99 1.79 -18.59 -4.37
CA ALA A 99 1.92 -19.92 -4.95
C ALA A 99 1.71 -19.93 -6.47
N PRO A 100 0.72 -19.22 -7.03
CA PRO A 100 0.60 -19.10 -8.48
C PRO A 100 1.62 -18.11 -9.09
N PHE A 101 1.89 -18.31 -10.38
CA PHE A 101 2.57 -17.30 -11.20
C PHE A 101 1.86 -15.95 -11.13
N ASN A 102 2.64 -14.88 -11.19
CA ASN A 102 2.11 -13.55 -11.01
C ASN A 102 2.99 -12.48 -11.65
N SER A 103 2.38 -11.32 -11.88
CA SER A 103 3.08 -10.12 -12.28
C SER A 103 2.41 -8.88 -11.69
N SER A 104 3.22 -7.84 -11.48
CA SER A 104 2.75 -6.53 -11.06
C SER A 104 2.57 -5.62 -12.27
N GLU A 105 1.54 -4.78 -12.25
CA GLU A 105 1.40 -3.72 -13.23
C GLU A 105 2.43 -2.62 -13.03
N THR A 106 2.71 -1.90 -14.11
CA THR A 106 3.79 -0.91 -14.15
C THR A 106 3.47 0.41 -13.44
N THR A 107 2.23 0.62 -12.99
CA THR A 107 1.86 1.85 -12.27
C THR A 107 1.86 1.60 -10.77
N VAL A 108 2.66 2.40 -10.05
CA VAL A 108 2.66 2.44 -8.58
C VAL A 108 1.98 3.72 -8.13
N GLU A 109 0.90 3.58 -7.36
CA GLU A 109 0.27 4.69 -6.66
C GLU A 109 0.87 4.82 -5.26
N TRP A 110 1.38 6.01 -4.92
CA TRP A 110 1.92 6.36 -3.61
C TRP A 110 0.90 7.18 -2.84
N ARG A 111 0.53 6.71 -1.65
CA ARG A 111 -0.27 7.49 -0.70
C ARG A 111 0.64 8.35 0.14
N THR A 112 0.40 9.66 0.09
CA THR A 112 1.30 10.67 0.65
C THR A 112 0.58 11.59 1.63
N ALA A 113 1.22 11.87 2.76
CA ALA A 113 0.77 12.87 3.73
C ALA A 113 1.97 13.78 4.04
N ALA A 114 1.76 15.10 4.04
CA ALA A 114 2.85 16.09 4.20
C ALA A 114 4.08 15.79 3.31
N ALA A 115 3.82 15.48 2.03
CA ALA A 115 4.81 15.11 1.00
C ALA A 115 5.62 13.82 1.26
N LYS A 116 5.33 13.07 2.34
CA LYS A 116 5.98 11.79 2.64
C LYS A 116 5.08 10.62 2.26
N PRO A 117 5.57 9.67 1.43
CA PRO A 117 4.82 8.45 1.16
C PRO A 117 4.80 7.56 2.40
N PHE A 118 3.62 7.02 2.73
CA PHE A 118 3.45 6.09 3.86
C PHE A 118 2.87 4.74 3.44
N ALA A 119 2.28 4.66 2.24
CA ALA A 119 1.84 3.42 1.61
C ALA A 119 2.01 3.51 0.10
N MET A 120 2.08 2.34 -0.55
CA MET A 120 1.86 2.23 -1.98
C MET A 120 0.74 1.25 -2.29
N ILE A 121 0.13 1.44 -3.45
CA ILE A 121 -0.90 0.59 -4.03
C ILE A 121 -0.42 0.21 -5.43
N GLN A 122 -0.46 -1.08 -5.73
CA GLN A 122 -0.10 -1.60 -7.04
C GLN A 122 -1.12 -2.66 -7.45
N ARG A 123 -1.46 -2.70 -8.75
CA ARG A 123 -2.28 -3.77 -9.31
C ARG A 123 -1.41 -4.97 -9.65
N TRP A 124 -1.92 -6.16 -9.39
CA TRP A 124 -1.27 -7.43 -9.61
C TRP A 124 -2.21 -8.36 -10.38
N HIS A 125 -1.60 -9.25 -11.14
CA HIS A 125 -2.25 -10.32 -11.89
C HIS A 125 -1.78 -11.65 -11.32
N ILE A 126 -2.71 -12.46 -10.80
CA ILE A 126 -2.44 -13.78 -10.23
C ILE A 126 -3.00 -14.84 -11.17
N ALA A 127 -2.17 -15.79 -11.61
CA ALA A 127 -2.58 -16.85 -12.51
C ALA A 127 -3.56 -17.82 -11.83
N ASP A 128 -4.61 -18.22 -12.55
CA ASP A 128 -5.56 -19.24 -12.12
C ASP A 128 -5.39 -20.50 -12.95
N GLY A 129 -4.69 -21.49 -12.40
CA GLY A 129 -4.45 -22.78 -13.07
C GLY A 129 -5.73 -23.58 -13.33
N THR A 130 -6.86 -23.21 -12.71
CA THR A 130 -8.16 -23.87 -12.93
C THR A 130 -9.00 -23.19 -14.02
N ASP A 131 -8.52 -22.07 -14.56
CA ASP A 131 -9.19 -21.31 -15.61
C ASP A 131 -8.24 -21.05 -16.80
N PRO A 132 -7.92 -22.09 -17.60
CA PRO A 132 -7.06 -21.93 -18.76
C PRO A 132 -7.77 -21.27 -19.95
N ASP A 133 -7.01 -20.54 -20.76
CA ASP A 133 -7.40 -20.09 -22.09
C ASP A 133 -7.45 -21.26 -23.10
N LYS A 134 -7.77 -20.95 -24.35
CA LYS A 134 -7.88 -21.95 -25.43
C LYS A 134 -6.56 -22.65 -25.75
N GLU A 135 -5.43 -22.03 -25.41
CA GLU A 135 -4.09 -22.56 -25.60
C GLU A 135 -3.55 -23.27 -24.35
N GLY A 136 -4.37 -23.39 -23.30
CA GLY A 136 -3.99 -24.04 -22.04
C GLY A 136 -3.21 -23.15 -21.07
N ARG A 137 -3.07 -21.85 -21.36
CA ARG A 137 -2.37 -20.92 -20.46
C ARG A 137 -3.35 -20.41 -19.40
N PRO A 138 -2.94 -20.29 -18.12
CA PRO A 138 -3.84 -19.82 -17.07
C PRO A 138 -4.26 -18.37 -17.31
N ASN A 139 -5.56 -18.09 -17.28
CA ASN A 139 -6.06 -16.72 -17.19
C ASN A 139 -5.62 -16.11 -15.85
N THR A 140 -5.48 -14.78 -15.82
CA THR A 140 -5.13 -14.06 -14.59
C THR A 140 -6.33 -13.40 -13.94
N LYS A 141 -6.27 -13.27 -12.62
CA LYS A 141 -7.23 -12.52 -11.80
C LYS A 141 -6.53 -11.32 -11.19
N ALA A 142 -7.17 -10.16 -11.29
CA ALA A 142 -6.56 -8.90 -10.88
C ALA A 142 -6.91 -8.54 -9.43
N MET A 143 -5.92 -8.09 -8.67
CA MET A 143 -6.12 -7.50 -7.35
C MET A 143 -5.24 -6.28 -7.14
N LEU A 144 -5.62 -5.41 -6.21
CA LEU A 144 -4.79 -4.33 -5.73
C LEU A 144 -4.15 -4.75 -4.41
N ILE A 145 -2.85 -4.51 -4.30
CA ILE A 145 -2.09 -4.75 -3.09
C ILE A 145 -1.71 -3.41 -2.47
N VAL A 146 -2.05 -3.25 -1.19
CA VAL A 146 -1.59 -2.14 -0.36
C VAL A 146 -0.35 -2.59 0.41
N THR A 147 0.73 -1.83 0.31
CA THR A 147 1.99 -2.08 1.01
C THR A 147 2.34 -0.88 1.88
N ARG A 148 2.62 -1.09 3.17
CA ARG A 148 3.09 -0.01 4.05
C ARG A 148 4.57 0.31 3.81
N LEU A 149 4.97 1.53 4.11
CA LEU A 149 6.31 2.05 3.84
C LEU A 149 7.06 2.43 5.15
N PRO A 150 8.35 2.79 5.07
CA PRO A 150 9.11 3.32 6.22
C PRO A 150 8.38 4.50 6.89
N PRO A 151 8.57 4.72 8.22
CA PRO A 151 9.74 4.34 9.02
C PRO A 151 9.75 2.93 9.63
N GLY A 152 8.65 2.17 9.56
CA GLY A 152 8.65 0.75 9.95
C GLY A 152 8.96 -0.18 8.78
N PRO A 153 8.96 -1.50 9.01
CA PRO A 153 9.21 -2.46 7.94
C PRO A 153 8.18 -2.35 6.81
N VAL A 154 8.57 -2.77 5.61
CA VAL A 154 7.72 -2.81 4.42
C VAL A 154 7.07 -4.18 4.30
N CYS A 155 5.75 -4.24 4.26
CA CYS A 155 4.97 -5.46 4.09
C CYS A 155 3.59 -5.16 3.50
N HIS A 156 2.93 -6.18 2.97
CA HIS A 156 1.54 -6.07 2.55
C HIS A 156 0.62 -5.83 3.74
N VAL A 157 -0.34 -4.93 3.55
CA VAL A 157 -1.33 -4.50 4.54
C VAL A 157 -2.72 -5.00 4.16
N ALA A 158 -3.05 -4.91 2.87
CA ALA A 158 -4.37 -5.30 2.38
C ALA A 158 -4.35 -5.78 0.94
N TYR A 159 -5.28 -6.68 0.62
CA TYR A 159 -5.63 -7.10 -0.73
C TYR A 159 -7.07 -6.70 -1.05
N VAL A 160 -7.28 -6.23 -2.28
CA VAL A 160 -8.60 -5.82 -2.79
C VAL A 160 -8.82 -6.49 -4.14
N GLU A 161 -9.84 -7.33 -4.26
CA GLU A 161 -10.20 -7.95 -5.54
C GLU A 161 -10.62 -6.87 -6.53
N ALA A 162 -10.02 -6.83 -7.71
CA ALA A 162 -10.31 -5.78 -8.69
C ALA A 162 -11.65 -5.98 -9.38
N ILE A 163 -12.00 -7.22 -9.73
CA ILE A 163 -13.19 -7.52 -10.54
C ILE A 163 -14.45 -7.51 -9.68
N ALA A 164 -14.37 -8.06 -8.47
CA ALA A 164 -15.53 -8.12 -7.56
C ALA A 164 -15.92 -6.75 -6.97
N ASN A 165 -15.04 -5.74 -7.08
CA ASN A 165 -15.26 -4.42 -6.50
C ASN A 165 -15.15 -3.33 -7.58
N PRO A 166 -16.26 -2.77 -8.10
CA PRO A 166 -16.22 -1.70 -9.10
C PRO A 166 -15.43 -0.46 -8.66
N ASN A 167 -15.33 -0.22 -7.35
CA ASN A 167 -14.57 0.85 -6.72
C ASN A 167 -13.26 0.38 -6.05
N ALA A 168 -12.64 -0.70 -6.55
CA ALA A 168 -11.44 -1.31 -5.94
C ALA A 168 -10.31 -0.32 -5.62
N ASN A 169 -10.07 0.67 -6.50
CA ASN A 169 -9.04 1.70 -6.27
C ASN A 169 -9.35 2.57 -5.04
N GLU A 170 -10.63 2.93 -4.84
CA GLU A 170 -11.06 3.72 -3.69
C GLU A 170 -10.95 2.91 -2.40
N LEU A 171 -11.33 1.63 -2.44
CA LEU A 171 -11.16 0.70 -1.33
C LEU A 171 -9.69 0.53 -0.93
N ALA A 172 -8.79 0.38 -1.91
CA ALA A 172 -7.36 0.27 -1.67
C ALA A 172 -6.78 1.56 -1.06
N ARG A 173 -7.21 2.74 -1.53
CA ARG A 173 -6.82 4.04 -0.94
C ARG A 173 -7.30 4.17 0.49
N LYS A 174 -8.56 3.85 0.75
CA LYS A 174 -9.14 3.87 2.09
C LYS A 174 -8.36 2.94 3.04
N ALA A 175 -8.10 1.71 2.62
CA ALA A 175 -7.33 0.75 3.39
C ALA A 175 -5.90 1.21 3.67
N ALA A 176 -5.24 1.83 2.69
CA ALA A 176 -3.92 2.42 2.88
C ALA A 176 -3.96 3.53 3.94
N ASP A 177 -4.89 4.48 3.80
CA ASP A 177 -5.01 5.65 4.66
C ASP A 177 -5.36 5.28 6.11
N GLU A 178 -6.20 4.26 6.30
CA GLU A 178 -6.66 3.78 7.60
C GLU A 178 -5.64 2.87 8.30
N PHE A 179 -5.03 1.91 7.58
CA PHE A 179 -4.30 0.82 8.23
C PHE A 179 -2.77 0.91 8.08
N ALA A 180 -2.23 1.45 6.99
CA ALA A 180 -0.82 1.25 6.66
C ALA A 180 0.17 1.81 7.70
N ARG A 181 -0.17 2.92 8.35
CA ARG A 181 0.71 3.57 9.36
C ARG A 181 0.81 2.77 10.66
N SER A 182 -0.30 2.14 11.08
CA SER A 182 -0.37 1.37 12.33
C SER A 182 -0.16 -0.13 12.15
N PHE A 183 -0.15 -0.62 10.90
CA PHE A 183 0.02 -2.05 10.61
C PHE A 183 1.40 -2.56 11.06
N THR A 184 1.40 -3.65 11.81
CA THR A 184 2.60 -4.27 12.38
C THR A 184 3.01 -5.49 11.56
N CYS A 185 4.01 -5.31 10.69
CA CYS A 185 4.53 -6.39 9.85
C CYS A 185 4.95 -7.61 10.67
N GLY A 186 4.55 -8.79 10.20
CA GLY A 186 4.85 -10.07 10.86
C GLY A 186 3.99 -10.39 12.10
N LYS A 187 3.08 -9.48 12.48
CA LYS A 187 2.11 -9.72 13.56
C LYS A 187 0.67 -9.60 13.07
N ASP A 188 0.37 -8.52 12.35
CA ASP A 188 -0.96 -8.29 11.82
C ASP A 188 -1.18 -9.14 10.55
N GLU A 189 -2.39 -9.70 10.42
CA GLU A 189 -2.80 -10.41 9.22
C GLU A 189 -3.18 -9.42 8.10
N VAL A 190 -2.80 -9.77 6.86
CA VAL A 190 -3.18 -9.00 5.67
C VAL A 190 -4.69 -8.91 5.58
N LYS A 191 -5.21 -7.69 5.44
CA LYS A 191 -6.65 -7.43 5.41
C LYS A 191 -7.22 -7.70 4.03
N ILE A 192 -8.38 -8.35 3.98
CA ILE A 192 -9.16 -8.47 2.74
C ILE A 192 -10.24 -7.41 2.77
N ILE A 193 -10.22 -6.50 1.79
CA ILE A 193 -11.09 -5.33 1.75
C ILE A 193 -12.09 -5.47 0.62
N GLY A 194 -13.35 -5.15 0.92
CA GLY A 194 -14.45 -5.28 -0.04
C GLY A 194 -14.91 -6.72 -0.26
N ALA A 195 -15.62 -6.94 -1.36
CA ALA A 195 -16.04 -8.27 -1.79
C ALA A 195 -14.81 -9.13 -2.13
N ARG A 196 -14.83 -10.36 -1.64
CA ARG A 196 -13.82 -11.36 -1.97
C ARG A 196 -14.03 -11.87 -3.39
N GLY A 197 -12.95 -12.30 -4.02
CA GLY A 197 -12.99 -13.01 -5.29
C GLY A 197 -11.79 -13.90 -5.49
N ARG A 198 -11.66 -14.38 -6.73
CA ARG A 198 -10.73 -15.45 -7.08
C ARG A 198 -9.26 -15.04 -6.94
N ALA A 199 -8.88 -13.79 -7.25
CA ALA A 199 -7.49 -13.35 -7.07
C ALA A 199 -7.07 -13.42 -5.60
N VAL A 200 -7.95 -13.00 -4.69
CA VAL A 200 -7.67 -13.06 -3.24
C VAL A 200 -7.59 -14.50 -2.73
N GLU A 201 -8.47 -15.39 -3.20
CA GLU A 201 -8.38 -16.81 -2.87
C GLU A 201 -7.01 -17.38 -3.26
N LEU A 202 -6.62 -17.20 -4.53
CA LEU A 202 -5.35 -17.65 -5.07
C LEU A 202 -4.14 -17.06 -4.30
N ALA A 203 -4.21 -15.77 -3.95
CA ALA A 203 -3.14 -15.07 -3.22
C ALA A 203 -3.02 -15.47 -1.74
N THR A 204 -4.02 -16.16 -1.19
CA THR A 204 -4.06 -16.57 0.23
C THR A 204 -4.02 -18.08 0.43
N MET A 205 -3.89 -18.85 -0.66
CA MET A 205 -3.58 -20.27 -0.60
C MET A 205 -2.21 -20.46 0.07
N ARG A 206 -2.15 -21.33 1.08
CA ARG A 206 -0.92 -21.74 1.76
C ARG A 206 -0.53 -23.14 1.30
#